data_AF-A0A931CV35-F1
#
_entry.id   AF-A0A931CV35-F1
#
_cell.length_a   1.000
_cell.length_b   1.000
_cell.length_c   1.000
_cell.angle_alpha   90.00
_cell.angle_beta   90.00
_cell.angle_gamma   90.00
#
_symmetry.space_group_name_H-M   'P 1'
#
loop_
_entity.id
_entity.type
_entity.pdbx_description
1 polymer ?
#
loop_
_entity_poly.entity_id
_entity_poly.type
_entity_poly.pdbx_seq_one_letter_code
_entity_poly.pdbx_strand_id
1 'polypeptide(L)'
;AAFENGCRLDGWNDYFDFDKWLKAFDQTGIDPDFYTSRPRTLTDPLPWDHIDTGISKRFLEKEWKNAVNQATTPDCRDHDCTGCGVCDFKQIRPILHQTPDSPSVSNIETAAPSALPDSAFVRYRIRFSKLEQARFFGHLELATIVQRAVKRAGLTVKYSKGFNPAMRLAFDNALPVGMESEEEFFTIFLDRTLSAMAIQKKLNQQLPAGLTVIDCHLAGKKQPDPPGICVYQVQLPAKALEKSAVDEFLAQDTFMVEDLTKKGKIRKTDLRQAVADIAWQGSDILEMTLRPFDGRYLRPTAVLKQCFGLSDPVIGGTRIKKLRQG
;
A
#
# COMPACT_ATOMS: atom_id res chain seq x y z
N ALA A 1 18.28 31.04 2.01
CA ALA A 1 19.66 30.66 2.39
C ALA A 1 20.03 29.23 1.98
N ALA A 2 19.72 28.17 2.75
CA ALA A 2 20.21 26.81 2.42
C ALA A 2 19.82 26.31 1.01
N PHE A 3 18.56 26.48 0.62
CA PHE A 3 18.09 26.19 -0.74
C PHE A 3 18.84 26.98 -1.82
N GLU A 4 19.15 28.26 -1.57
CA GLU A 4 19.90 29.11 -2.51
C GLU A 4 21.38 28.69 -2.58
N ASN A 5 21.93 28.17 -1.49
CA ASN A 5 23.27 27.56 -1.44
C ASN A 5 23.33 26.17 -2.12
N GLY A 6 22.22 25.68 -2.68
CA GLY A 6 22.18 24.45 -3.48
C GLY A 6 21.79 23.18 -2.73
N CYS A 7 21.39 23.27 -1.45
CA CYS A 7 20.86 22.14 -0.67
C CYS A 7 19.60 21.55 -1.30
N ARG A 8 19.59 20.25 -1.58
CA ARG A 8 18.47 19.49 -2.16
C ARG A 8 18.54 18.06 -1.66
N LEU A 9 17.40 17.49 -1.25
CA LEU A 9 17.31 16.11 -0.75
C LEU A 9 18.17 15.85 0.51
N ASP A 10 18.39 16.88 1.33
CA ASP A 10 19.20 16.83 2.55
C ASP A 10 18.68 15.87 3.65
N GLY A 11 17.49 15.29 3.47
CA GLY A 11 16.99 14.19 4.30
C GLY A 11 17.65 12.84 4.02
N TRP A 12 18.44 12.73 2.94
CA TRP A 12 19.26 11.56 2.63
C TRP A 12 20.74 11.89 2.86
N ASN A 13 21.42 11.04 3.64
CA ASN A 13 22.82 11.27 4.03
C ASN A 13 23.76 11.53 2.85
N ASP A 14 23.54 10.90 1.70
CA ASP A 14 24.39 11.06 0.50
C ASP A 14 24.30 12.45 -0.15
N TYR A 15 23.26 13.22 0.18
CA TYR A 15 23.02 14.57 -0.33
C TYR A 15 23.15 15.66 0.74
N PHE A 16 23.35 15.25 2.00
CA PHE A 16 23.50 16.18 3.11
C PHE A 16 24.88 16.84 3.10
N ASP A 17 24.90 18.17 3.06
CA ASP A 17 26.11 18.98 3.04
C ASP A 17 26.06 19.98 4.19
N PHE A 18 26.76 19.66 5.28
CA PHE A 18 26.72 20.44 6.52
C PHE A 18 27.31 21.84 6.36
N ASP A 19 28.34 22.00 5.53
CA ASP A 19 29.02 23.29 5.33
C ASP A 19 28.09 24.30 4.66
N LYS A 20 27.22 23.85 3.74
CA LYS A 20 26.18 24.70 3.15
C LYS A 20 25.15 25.17 4.17
N TRP A 21 24.83 24.35 5.16
CA TRP A 21 23.96 24.73 6.28
C TRP A 21 24.65 25.73 7.20
N LEU A 22 25.91 25.51 7.57
CA LEU A 22 26.69 26.49 8.35
C LEU A 22 26.75 27.85 7.65
N LYS A 23 26.99 27.86 6.33
CA LYS A 23 26.94 29.09 5.52
C LYS A 23 25.55 29.73 5.49
N ALA A 24 24.49 28.94 5.46
CA ALA A 24 23.12 29.45 5.50
C ALA A 24 22.77 30.09 6.84
N PHE A 25 23.27 29.52 7.95
CA PHE A 25 23.14 30.09 9.28
C PHE A 25 23.85 31.44 9.39
N ASP A 26 25.10 31.52 8.92
CA ASP A 26 25.87 32.77 8.87
C ASP A 26 25.15 33.87 8.05
N GLN A 27 24.67 33.53 6.84
CA GLN A 27 23.93 34.45 5.97
C GLN A 27 22.64 35.01 6.57
N THR A 28 22.00 34.25 7.47
CA THR A 28 20.72 34.62 8.08
C THR A 28 20.89 35.22 9.47
N GLY A 29 22.11 35.19 10.03
CA GLY A 29 22.37 35.55 11.41
C GLY A 29 21.70 34.60 12.43
N ILE A 30 21.29 33.41 11.99
CA ILE A 30 20.72 32.40 12.88
C ILE A 30 21.86 31.66 13.55
N ASP A 31 21.97 31.80 14.87
CA ASP A 31 22.89 31.00 15.67
C ASP A 31 22.31 29.58 15.89
N PRO A 32 22.92 28.52 15.33
CA PRO A 32 22.44 27.16 15.54
C PRO A 32 22.59 26.70 17.00
N ASP A 33 23.63 27.14 17.71
CA ASP A 33 23.91 26.71 19.09
C ASP A 33 22.85 27.20 20.07
N PHE A 34 22.23 28.35 19.78
CA PHE A 34 21.05 28.82 20.51
C PHE A 34 19.88 27.83 20.47
N TYR A 35 19.75 27.01 19.42
CA TYR A 35 18.65 26.06 19.29
C TYR A 35 19.02 24.63 19.71
N THR A 36 20.28 24.22 19.52
CA THR A 36 20.72 22.84 19.70
C THR A 36 21.44 22.59 21.02
N SER A 37 22.23 23.55 21.48
CA SER A 37 23.28 23.31 22.48
C SER A 37 23.03 24.05 23.79
N ARG A 38 22.26 25.14 23.77
CA ARG A 38 22.00 25.91 24.98
C ARG A 38 21.16 25.12 26.00
N PRO A 39 21.45 25.23 27.31
CA PRO A 39 20.55 24.75 28.34
C PRO A 39 19.23 25.54 28.26
N ARG A 40 18.11 24.82 28.33
CA ARG A 40 16.77 25.41 28.37
C ARG A 40 16.23 25.38 29.79
N THR A 41 15.59 26.46 30.20
CA THR A 41 14.84 26.49 31.46
C THR A 41 13.40 26.02 31.23
N LEU A 42 12.69 25.64 32.30
CA LEU A 42 11.27 25.25 32.20
C LEU A 42 10.37 26.42 31.74
N THR A 43 10.83 27.66 31.94
CA THR A 43 10.13 28.88 31.51
C THR A 43 10.44 29.28 30.07
N ASP A 44 11.45 28.68 29.43
CA ASP A 44 11.78 28.99 28.05
C ASP A 44 10.64 28.53 27.11
N PRO A 45 10.34 29.29 26.05
CA PRO A 45 9.44 28.82 25.01
C PRO A 45 10.09 27.66 24.25
N LEU A 46 9.35 26.55 24.12
CA LEU A 46 9.75 25.42 23.30
C LEU A 46 9.31 25.63 21.84
N PRO A 47 10.05 25.12 20.84
CA PRO A 47 9.67 25.25 19.44
C PRO A 47 8.26 24.72 19.13
N TRP A 48 7.77 23.77 19.93
CA TRP A 48 6.43 23.15 19.80
C TRP A 48 5.41 23.66 20.82
N ASP A 49 5.69 24.73 21.59
CA ASP A 49 4.72 25.28 22.57
C ASP A 49 3.43 25.81 21.89
N HIS A 50 3.45 26.03 20.58
CA HIS A 50 2.28 26.41 19.78
C HIS A 50 1.38 25.22 19.41
N ILE A 51 1.79 23.98 19.71
CA ILE A 51 1.02 22.76 19.44
C ILE A 51 0.28 22.36 20.71
N ASP A 52 -1.04 22.49 20.70
CA ASP A 52 -1.88 21.98 21.77
C ASP A 52 -2.13 20.47 21.58
N THR A 53 -1.57 19.66 22.47
CA THR A 53 -1.77 18.20 22.50
C THR A 53 -2.84 17.76 23.50
N GLY A 54 -3.45 18.70 24.23
CA GLY A 54 -4.35 18.44 25.36
C GLY A 54 -3.62 18.03 26.65
N ILE A 55 -2.30 17.82 26.61
CA ILE A 55 -1.49 17.57 27.81
C ILE A 55 -0.99 18.90 28.37
N SER A 56 -1.20 19.12 29.66
CA SER A 56 -0.79 20.36 30.33
C SER A 56 0.73 20.48 30.44
N LYS A 57 1.26 21.70 30.23
CA LYS A 57 2.70 22.00 30.40
C LYS A 57 3.20 21.63 31.81
N ARG A 58 2.39 21.89 32.84
CA ARG A 58 2.68 21.50 34.24
C ARG A 58 2.88 19.99 34.40
N PHE A 59 2.11 19.16 33.70
CA PHE A 59 2.29 17.72 33.74
C PHE A 59 3.61 17.32 33.06
N LEU A 60 3.92 17.87 31.89
CA LEU A 60 5.18 17.60 31.20
C LEU A 60 6.41 17.99 32.03
N GLU A 61 6.35 19.12 32.75
CA GLU A 61 7.40 19.52 33.69
C GLU A 61 7.58 18.51 34.83
N LYS A 62 6.47 17.94 35.34
CA LYS A 62 6.50 16.89 36.36
C LYS A 62 7.11 15.61 35.79
N GLU A 63 6.71 15.17 34.60
CA GLU A 63 7.26 13.99 33.94
C GLU A 63 8.75 14.14 33.62
N TRP A 64 9.19 15.33 33.22
CA TRP A 64 10.62 15.62 33.02
C TRP A 64 11.41 15.47 34.33
N LYS A 65 10.89 16.02 35.45
CA LYS A 65 11.51 15.83 36.77
C LYS A 65 11.52 14.36 37.19
N ASN A 66 10.45 13.61 36.93
CA ASN A 66 10.41 12.17 37.19
C ASN A 66 11.48 11.43 36.38
N ALA A 67 11.60 11.72 35.08
CA ALA A 67 12.59 11.12 34.20
C ALA A 67 14.03 11.40 34.65
N VAL A 68 14.33 12.65 35.03
CA VAL A 68 15.65 13.03 35.59
C VAL A 68 15.95 12.24 36.87
N ASN A 69 14.93 11.98 37.70
CA ASN A 69 15.05 11.21 38.93
C ASN A 69 14.88 9.68 38.74
N GLN A 70 14.80 9.19 37.49
CA GLN A 70 14.55 7.77 37.17
C GLN A 70 13.27 7.20 37.82
N ALA A 71 12.29 8.07 38.06
CA ALA A 71 10.99 7.69 38.61
C ALA A 71 9.99 7.42 37.47
N THR A 72 9.09 6.46 37.69
CA THR A 72 8.01 6.14 36.75
C THR A 72 6.70 6.78 37.20
N THR A 73 5.87 7.12 36.22
CA THR A 73 4.49 7.56 36.45
C THR A 73 3.55 6.37 36.27
N PRO A 74 2.71 6.04 37.26
CA PRO A 74 1.83 4.87 37.20
C PRO A 74 0.74 5.04 36.13
N ASP A 75 0.21 3.90 35.67
CA ASP A 75 -0.87 3.88 34.68
C ASP A 75 -2.19 4.33 35.31
N CYS A 76 -2.80 5.40 34.78
CA CYS A 76 -4.07 5.93 35.29
C CYS A 76 -5.30 5.06 34.96
N ARG A 77 -5.13 3.92 34.28
CA ARG A 77 -6.17 2.90 34.08
C ARG A 77 -6.31 2.00 35.30
N ASP A 78 -5.18 1.67 35.93
CA ASP A 78 -5.10 0.74 37.07
C ASP A 78 -4.85 1.49 38.40
N HIS A 79 -4.54 2.78 38.33
CA HIS A 79 -4.27 3.66 39.47
C HIS A 79 -4.99 5.00 39.34
N ASP A 80 -4.84 5.86 40.36
CA ASP A 80 -5.43 7.19 40.38
C ASP A 80 -4.94 8.08 39.21
N CYS A 81 -5.80 9.03 38.82
CA CYS A 81 -5.49 10.01 37.79
C CYS A 81 -4.19 10.76 38.08
N THR A 82 -3.27 10.78 37.12
CA THR A 82 -1.96 11.42 37.25
C THR A 82 -1.95 12.90 36.90
N GLY A 83 -3.09 13.44 36.44
CA GLY A 83 -3.29 14.86 36.19
C GLY A 83 -2.66 15.37 34.88
N CYS A 84 -2.70 14.59 33.80
CA CYS A 84 -2.11 14.99 32.52
C CYS A 84 -2.77 16.22 31.88
N GLY A 85 -4.03 16.49 32.21
CA GLY A 85 -4.79 17.64 31.68
C GLY A 85 -5.77 17.28 30.56
N VAL A 86 -5.71 16.05 30.03
CA VAL A 86 -6.59 15.60 28.92
C VAL A 86 -8.03 15.39 29.38
N CYS A 87 -8.23 14.80 30.55
CA CYS A 87 -9.56 14.49 31.08
C CYS A 87 -10.01 15.59 32.04
N ASP A 88 -11.17 16.19 31.77
CA ASP A 88 -11.84 17.13 32.69
C ASP A 88 -12.84 16.41 33.62
N PHE A 89 -13.10 15.12 33.38
CA PHE A 89 -14.07 14.28 34.06
C PHE A 89 -15.52 14.82 34.04
N LYS A 90 -15.80 15.79 33.16
CA LYS A 90 -17.12 16.36 32.90
C LYS A 90 -17.59 16.02 31.49
N GLN A 91 -16.78 16.34 30.49
CA GLN A 91 -17.03 16.07 29.09
C GLN A 91 -16.12 14.96 28.54
N ILE A 92 -14.87 14.90 29.02
CA ILE A 92 -13.85 13.96 28.58
C ILE A 92 -13.46 13.07 29.77
N ARG A 93 -13.69 11.77 29.60
CA ARG A 93 -13.27 10.73 30.56
C ARG A 93 -12.76 9.49 29.82
N PRO A 94 -11.80 8.76 30.37
CA PRO A 94 -11.36 7.50 29.79
C PRO A 94 -12.53 6.51 29.83
N ILE A 95 -12.86 5.92 28.69
CA ILE A 95 -13.76 4.77 28.62
C ILE A 95 -12.87 3.54 28.61
N LEU A 96 -12.76 2.89 29.76
CA LEU A 96 -12.09 1.60 29.83
C LEU A 96 -13.00 0.57 29.19
N HIS A 97 -12.50 -0.05 28.11
CA HIS A 97 -13.19 -1.20 27.54
C HIS A 97 -13.08 -2.33 28.57
N GLN A 98 -14.21 -2.68 29.19
CA GLN A 98 -14.28 -3.90 29.97
C GLN A 98 -14.05 -5.05 29.01
N THR A 99 -12.86 -5.66 29.09
CA THR A 99 -12.69 -6.99 28.55
C THR A 99 -13.65 -7.86 29.36
N PRO A 100 -14.73 -8.42 28.79
CA PRO A 100 -15.50 -9.43 29.51
C PRO A 100 -14.50 -10.48 29.94
N ASP A 101 -14.49 -10.86 31.23
CA ASP A 101 -13.54 -11.78 31.88
C ASP A 101 -12.89 -12.63 30.82
N SER A 102 -11.81 -12.08 30.24
CA SER A 102 -11.19 -12.78 29.14
C SER A 102 -10.60 -13.96 29.88
N PRO A 103 -10.98 -15.21 29.53
CA PRO A 103 -10.39 -16.37 30.18
C PRO A 103 -8.93 -16.04 30.23
N SER A 104 -8.39 -16.00 31.46
CA SER A 104 -7.07 -15.46 31.75
C SER A 104 -6.22 -15.83 30.57
N VAL A 105 -5.59 -14.83 29.93
CA VAL A 105 -4.70 -15.09 28.81
C VAL A 105 -3.49 -15.78 29.43
N SER A 106 -3.71 -16.99 29.96
CA SER A 106 -2.81 -17.97 30.49
C SER A 106 -1.92 -18.22 29.32
N ASN A 107 -0.81 -17.49 29.29
CA ASN A 107 0.10 -17.40 28.17
C ASN A 107 -0.62 -17.74 26.86
N ILE A 108 -1.06 -16.75 26.10
CA ILE A 108 -0.84 -16.93 24.66
C ILE A 108 0.69 -17.07 24.60
N GLU A 109 1.18 -18.31 24.79
CA GLU A 109 2.30 -18.84 24.08
C GLU A 109 2.04 -18.26 22.71
N THR A 110 2.83 -17.25 22.37
CA THR A 110 2.95 -16.78 21.01
C THR A 110 3.20 -18.04 20.22
N ALA A 111 2.12 -18.67 19.77
CA ALA A 111 2.16 -19.96 19.14
C ALA A 111 3.01 -19.66 17.93
N ALA A 112 4.26 -20.12 18.00
CA ALA A 112 5.27 -19.73 17.05
C ALA A 112 4.64 -19.94 15.67
N PRO A 113 4.67 -18.94 14.78
CA PRO A 113 4.04 -19.06 13.48
C PRO A 113 4.59 -20.33 12.81
N SER A 114 3.72 -21.36 12.76
CA SER A 114 3.97 -22.78 12.43
C SER A 114 4.87 -23.60 13.37
N ALA A 115 4.27 -24.22 14.41
CA ALA A 115 4.80 -25.43 15.04
C ALA A 115 4.73 -26.68 14.12
N LEU A 116 3.96 -26.60 13.03
CA LEU A 116 3.80 -27.68 12.06
C LEU A 116 5.02 -27.76 11.13
N PRO A 117 5.44 -28.98 10.73
CA PRO A 117 6.54 -29.17 9.79
C PRO A 117 6.23 -28.56 8.41
N ASP A 118 7.26 -28.23 7.63
CA ASP A 118 7.11 -27.65 6.29
C ASP A 118 6.27 -28.52 5.34
N SER A 119 6.23 -29.83 5.57
CA SER A 119 5.44 -30.83 4.83
C SER A 119 3.94 -30.80 5.11
N ALA A 120 3.50 -30.10 6.16
CA ALA A 120 2.09 -29.89 6.47
C ALA A 120 1.44 -28.85 5.56
N PHE A 121 2.24 -28.07 4.82
CA PHE A 121 1.75 -26.96 4.01
C PHE A 121 1.86 -27.25 2.52
N VAL A 122 0.80 -26.93 1.78
CA VAL A 122 0.75 -26.98 0.32
C VAL A 122 0.37 -25.60 -0.23
N ARG A 123 0.77 -25.35 -1.47
CA ARG A 123 0.49 -24.07 -2.14
C ARG A 123 -0.89 -24.13 -2.79
N TYR A 124 -1.72 -23.15 -2.49
CA TYR A 124 -2.98 -22.90 -3.19
C TYR A 124 -2.82 -21.72 -4.13
N ARG A 125 -3.45 -21.80 -5.29
CA ARG A 125 -3.68 -20.67 -6.19
C ARG A 125 -5.13 -20.25 -6.02
N ILE A 126 -5.33 -18.96 -5.81
CA ILE A 126 -6.63 -18.37 -5.52
C ILE A 126 -6.89 -17.30 -6.57
N ARG A 127 -8.03 -17.43 -7.24
CA ARG A 127 -8.55 -16.49 -8.21
C ARG A 127 -9.60 -15.62 -7.54
N PHE A 128 -9.49 -14.30 -7.70
CA PHE A 128 -10.40 -13.36 -7.06
C PHE A 128 -10.73 -12.18 -7.98
N SER A 129 -11.87 -11.53 -7.74
CA SER A 129 -12.23 -10.25 -8.36
C SER A 129 -11.96 -9.08 -7.40
N LYS A 130 -11.69 -7.91 -7.98
CA LYS A 130 -11.54 -6.61 -7.32
C LYS A 130 -12.37 -5.57 -8.07
N LEU A 131 -13.59 -5.32 -7.60
CA LEU A 131 -14.60 -4.51 -8.29
C LEU A 131 -15.08 -3.36 -7.41
N GLU A 132 -15.81 -2.42 -8.03
CA GLU A 132 -16.48 -1.31 -7.35
C GLU A 132 -15.50 -0.49 -6.48
N GLN A 133 -15.88 -0.17 -5.23
CA GLN A 133 -15.06 0.61 -4.30
C GLN A 133 -13.77 -0.09 -3.91
N ALA A 134 -13.67 -1.42 -4.05
CA ALA A 134 -12.44 -2.13 -3.77
C ALA A 134 -11.31 -1.75 -4.73
N ARG A 135 -11.60 -1.13 -5.88
CA ARG A 135 -10.59 -0.63 -6.81
C ARG A 135 -9.59 0.34 -6.17
N PHE A 136 -9.98 1.01 -5.09
CA PHE A 136 -9.13 1.96 -4.36
C PHE A 136 -8.17 1.31 -3.37
N PHE A 137 -8.28 0.00 -3.13
CA PHE A 137 -7.26 -0.72 -2.38
C PHE A 137 -5.98 -0.82 -3.21
N GLY A 138 -4.90 -0.23 -2.69
CA GLY A 138 -3.56 -0.44 -3.19
C GLY A 138 -3.06 -1.84 -2.90
N HIS A 139 -1.88 -2.16 -3.44
CA HIS A 139 -1.33 -3.50 -3.34
C HIS A 139 -1.03 -3.91 -1.88
N LEU A 140 -0.51 -2.99 -1.06
CA LEU A 140 -0.18 -3.27 0.34
C LEU A 140 -1.44 -3.41 1.20
N GLU A 141 -2.46 -2.60 0.93
CA GLU A 141 -3.77 -2.70 1.56
C GLU A 141 -4.42 -4.04 1.21
N LEU A 142 -4.40 -4.45 -0.05
CA LEU A 142 -4.93 -5.73 -0.49
C LEU A 142 -4.23 -6.91 0.20
N ALA A 143 -2.90 -6.89 0.26
CA ALA A 143 -2.13 -7.90 1.00
C ALA A 143 -2.54 -7.96 2.48
N THR A 144 -2.73 -6.79 3.11
CA THR A 144 -3.17 -6.69 4.51
C THR A 144 -4.60 -7.22 4.70
N ILE A 145 -5.52 -6.91 3.78
CA ILE A 145 -6.90 -7.41 3.80
C ILE A 145 -6.91 -8.94 3.72
N VAL A 146 -6.16 -9.52 2.77
CA VAL A 146 -6.07 -10.97 2.60
C VAL A 146 -5.45 -11.62 3.84
N GLN A 147 -4.36 -11.07 4.39
CA GLN A 147 -3.73 -11.59 5.60
C GLN A 147 -4.69 -11.57 6.80
N ARG A 148 -5.45 -10.48 6.97
CA ARG A 148 -6.46 -10.37 8.04
C ARG A 148 -7.62 -11.33 7.81
N ALA A 149 -8.08 -11.52 6.57
CA ALA A 149 -9.13 -12.46 6.22
C ALA A 149 -8.72 -13.91 6.53
N VAL A 150 -7.49 -14.31 6.17
CA VAL A 150 -6.90 -15.62 6.50
C VAL A 150 -6.87 -15.85 8.01
N LYS A 151 -6.41 -14.85 8.79
CA LYS A 151 -6.38 -14.92 10.25
C LYS A 151 -7.78 -15.04 10.86
N ARG A 152 -8.74 -14.19 10.47
CA ARG A 152 -10.12 -14.24 10.97
C ARG A 152 -10.87 -15.52 10.57
N ALA A 153 -10.53 -16.08 9.41
CA ALA A 153 -11.07 -17.35 8.94
C ALA A 153 -10.53 -18.57 9.72
N GLY A 154 -9.55 -18.37 10.60
CA GLY A 154 -8.88 -19.45 11.34
C GLY A 154 -8.16 -20.43 10.40
N LEU A 155 -7.63 -19.93 9.27
CA LEU A 155 -6.89 -20.76 8.33
C LEU A 155 -5.42 -20.88 8.76
N THR A 156 -4.98 -22.11 9.01
CA THR A 156 -3.58 -22.42 9.32
C THR A 156 -2.71 -22.15 8.09
N VAL A 157 -1.77 -21.23 8.24
CA VAL A 157 -0.96 -20.66 7.15
C VAL A 157 0.54 -20.71 7.46
N LYS A 158 1.36 -20.89 6.43
CA LYS A 158 2.82 -20.94 6.55
C LYS A 158 3.43 -19.55 6.68
N TYR A 159 4.46 -19.42 7.49
CA TYR A 159 5.23 -18.18 7.67
C TYR A 159 6.70 -18.32 7.22
N SER A 160 7.40 -17.21 7.06
CA SER A 160 8.86 -17.19 6.89
C SER A 160 9.58 -17.45 8.22
N LYS A 161 10.81 -17.97 8.17
CA LYS A 161 11.64 -18.33 9.35
C LYS A 161 12.60 -17.19 9.79
N GLY A 162 12.31 -15.94 9.43
CA GLY A 162 13.17 -14.78 9.74
C GLY A 162 12.78 -14.07 11.05
N PHE A 163 13.54 -13.04 11.43
CA PHE A 163 13.30 -12.23 12.64
C PHE A 163 11.91 -11.56 12.69
N ASN A 164 11.33 -11.32 11.51
CA ASN A 164 9.94 -10.87 11.35
C ASN A 164 9.18 -11.87 10.46
N PRO A 165 8.53 -12.89 11.04
CA PRO A 165 7.80 -13.90 10.28
C PRO A 165 6.66 -13.29 9.45
N ALA A 166 6.76 -13.41 8.13
CA ALA A 166 5.75 -12.94 7.20
C ALA A 166 4.95 -14.12 6.64
N MET A 167 3.65 -13.93 6.48
CA MET A 167 2.77 -14.91 5.83
C MET A 167 3.29 -15.22 4.42
N ARG A 168 3.43 -16.51 4.07
CA ARG A 168 3.86 -16.95 2.74
C ARG A 168 2.71 -16.78 1.72
N LEU A 169 2.58 -15.55 1.24
CA LEU A 169 1.59 -15.08 0.28
C LEU A 169 2.31 -14.32 -0.84
N ALA A 170 1.92 -14.52 -2.10
CA ALA A 170 2.45 -13.79 -3.24
C ALA A 170 1.35 -13.53 -4.27
N PHE A 171 1.23 -12.29 -4.74
CA PHE A 171 0.34 -11.93 -5.85
C PHE A 171 1.09 -12.04 -7.17
N ASP A 172 0.38 -12.43 -8.24
CA ASP A 172 0.99 -12.57 -9.56
C ASP A 172 1.33 -11.21 -10.18
N ASN A 173 0.40 -10.26 -10.09
CA ASN A 173 0.60 -8.90 -10.56
C ASN A 173 -0.08 -7.91 -9.60
N ALA A 174 0.47 -6.69 -9.53
CA ALA A 174 -0.13 -5.61 -8.79
C ALA A 174 -1.06 -4.81 -9.71
N LEU A 175 -2.36 -5.01 -9.54
CA LEU A 175 -3.37 -4.17 -10.18
C LEU A 175 -3.27 -2.73 -9.65
N PRO A 176 -3.14 -1.70 -10.52
CA PRO A 176 -3.06 -0.31 -10.08
C PRO A 176 -4.29 0.15 -9.27
N VAL A 177 -4.05 1.12 -8.40
CA VAL A 177 -5.13 1.82 -7.69
C VAL A 177 -6.05 2.50 -8.71
N GLY A 178 -7.36 2.39 -8.50
CA GLY A 178 -8.38 2.93 -9.40
C GLY A 178 -8.85 1.97 -10.48
N MET A 179 -8.14 0.85 -10.71
CA MET A 179 -8.58 -0.19 -11.65
C MET A 179 -9.37 -1.30 -10.96
N GLU A 180 -10.36 -1.79 -11.71
CA GLU A 180 -11.14 -2.97 -11.41
C GLU A 180 -10.58 -4.17 -12.17
N SER A 181 -10.82 -5.37 -11.66
CA SER A 181 -10.48 -6.61 -12.35
C SER A 181 -11.46 -7.71 -11.98
N GLU A 182 -11.94 -8.44 -12.98
CA GLU A 182 -12.76 -9.64 -12.79
C GLU A 182 -11.92 -10.84 -12.39
N GLU A 183 -10.62 -10.79 -12.66
CA GLU A 183 -9.72 -11.91 -12.45
C GLU A 183 -8.31 -11.44 -12.10
N GLU A 184 -7.95 -11.70 -10.85
CA GLU A 184 -6.59 -11.60 -10.33
C GLU A 184 -6.22 -12.88 -9.59
N PHE A 185 -4.92 -13.11 -9.42
CA PHE A 185 -4.40 -14.30 -8.77
C PHE A 185 -3.44 -13.97 -7.64
N PHE A 186 -3.54 -14.77 -6.58
CA PHE A 186 -2.49 -14.90 -5.59
C PHE A 186 -2.26 -16.36 -5.21
N THR A 187 -1.09 -16.62 -4.65
CA THR A 187 -0.71 -17.92 -4.12
C THR A 187 -0.42 -17.82 -2.64
N ILE A 188 -0.87 -18.81 -1.88
CA ILE A 188 -0.69 -18.86 -0.42
C ILE A 188 -0.39 -20.30 0.01
N PHE A 189 0.44 -20.45 1.04
CA PHE A 189 0.76 -21.76 1.61
C PHE A 189 -0.12 -22.02 2.84
N LEU A 190 -1.04 -22.97 2.73
CA LEU A 190 -1.99 -23.33 3.77
C LEU A 190 -1.84 -24.80 4.15
N ASP A 191 -2.42 -25.17 5.28
CA ASP A 191 -2.51 -26.56 5.73
C ASP A 191 -3.09 -27.46 4.62
N ARG A 192 -2.41 -28.57 4.37
CA ARG A 192 -2.74 -29.54 3.32
C ARG A 192 -4.04 -30.30 3.53
N THR A 193 -4.58 -30.28 4.75
CA THR A 193 -5.86 -30.91 5.09
C THR A 193 -7.06 -30.06 4.70
N LEU A 194 -6.86 -28.77 4.41
CA LEU A 194 -7.92 -27.86 4.01
C LEU A 194 -8.38 -28.17 2.58
N SER A 195 -9.70 -28.28 2.36
CA SER A 195 -10.24 -28.38 1.01
C SER A 195 -10.31 -26.99 0.36
N ALA A 196 -10.13 -26.94 -0.97
CA ALA A 196 -10.16 -25.68 -1.70
C ALA A 196 -11.52 -24.95 -1.59
N MET A 197 -12.62 -25.70 -1.59
CA MET A 197 -13.97 -25.18 -1.37
C MET A 197 -14.12 -24.56 0.04
N ALA A 198 -13.54 -25.18 1.07
CA ALA A 198 -13.59 -24.64 2.42
C ALA A 198 -12.77 -23.35 2.54
N ILE A 199 -11.60 -23.29 1.89
CA ILE A 199 -10.75 -22.09 1.83
C ILE A 199 -11.53 -20.94 1.18
N GLN A 200 -12.09 -21.16 -0.01
CA GLN A 200 -12.87 -20.16 -0.73
C GLN A 200 -14.04 -19.64 0.11
N LYS A 201 -14.86 -20.54 0.67
CA LYS A 201 -16.02 -20.17 1.50
C LYS A 201 -15.60 -19.34 2.71
N LYS A 202 -14.59 -19.80 3.45
CA LYS A 202 -14.11 -19.10 4.66
C LYS A 202 -13.51 -17.73 4.34
N LEU A 203 -12.77 -17.60 3.24
CA LEU A 203 -12.22 -16.30 2.83
C LEU A 203 -13.32 -15.31 2.45
N ASN A 204 -14.31 -15.75 1.66
CA ASN A 204 -15.43 -14.88 1.25
C ASN A 204 -16.27 -14.37 2.42
N GLN A 205 -16.36 -15.13 3.52
CA GLN A 205 -17.02 -14.67 4.75
C GLN A 205 -16.27 -13.54 5.46
N GLN A 206 -14.99 -13.34 5.15
CA GLN A 206 -14.09 -12.41 5.84
C GLN A 206 -13.64 -11.24 4.96
N LEU A 207 -13.87 -11.31 3.65
CA LEU A 207 -13.49 -10.25 2.71
C LEU A 207 -14.52 -9.10 2.73
N PRO A 208 -14.08 -7.85 2.56
CA PRO A 208 -14.97 -6.72 2.42
C PRO A 208 -15.69 -6.74 1.06
N ALA A 209 -16.76 -5.95 0.93
CA ALA A 209 -17.46 -5.74 -0.33
C ALA A 209 -16.50 -5.31 -1.46
N GLY A 210 -16.76 -5.79 -2.67
CA GLY A 210 -15.92 -5.57 -3.86
C GLY A 210 -14.73 -6.53 -4.00
N LEU A 211 -14.43 -7.38 -3.01
CA LEU A 211 -13.45 -8.46 -3.13
C LEU A 211 -14.11 -9.83 -2.97
N THR A 212 -13.96 -10.70 -3.97
CA THR A 212 -14.57 -12.03 -3.97
C THR A 212 -13.58 -13.08 -4.46
N VAL A 213 -13.36 -14.13 -3.68
CA VAL A 213 -12.69 -15.35 -4.14
C VAL A 213 -13.64 -16.15 -5.03
N ILE A 214 -13.25 -16.30 -6.29
CA ILE A 214 -14.04 -16.98 -7.33
C ILE A 214 -13.67 -18.46 -7.42
N ASP A 215 -12.37 -18.77 -7.32
CA ASP A 215 -11.87 -20.14 -7.40
C ASP A 215 -10.64 -20.32 -6.51
N CYS A 216 -10.44 -21.56 -6.05
CA CYS A 216 -9.28 -21.98 -5.31
C CYS A 216 -8.90 -23.40 -5.76
N HIS A 217 -7.62 -23.64 -6.01
CA HIS A 217 -7.11 -24.97 -6.32
C HIS A 217 -5.68 -25.14 -5.84
N LEU A 218 -5.23 -26.39 -5.74
CA LEU A 218 -3.85 -26.71 -5.41
C LEU A 218 -2.94 -26.25 -6.56
N ALA A 219 -1.94 -25.44 -6.24
CA ALA A 219 -0.92 -25.02 -7.18
C ALA A 219 0.17 -26.08 -7.27
N GLY A 220 0.54 -26.50 -8.49
CA GLY A 220 1.70 -27.38 -8.73
C GLY A 220 3.02 -26.72 -8.34
N LYS A 221 4.17 -27.38 -8.55
CA LYS A 221 5.51 -26.81 -8.23
C LYS A 221 6.04 -25.77 -9.24
N LYS A 222 5.34 -25.55 -10.37
CA LYS A 222 5.81 -24.66 -11.45
C LYS A 222 5.91 -23.20 -11.00
N GLN A 223 6.82 -22.45 -11.63
CA GLN A 223 6.90 -20.99 -11.50
C GLN A 223 5.58 -20.33 -11.93
N PRO A 224 5.31 -19.08 -11.51
CA PRO A 224 4.18 -18.32 -12.05
C PRO A 224 4.24 -18.33 -13.58
N ASP A 225 3.08 -18.44 -14.21
CA ASP A 225 2.99 -18.40 -15.67
C ASP A 225 3.55 -17.07 -16.18
N PRO A 226 4.25 -17.08 -17.34
CA PRO A 226 4.72 -15.85 -17.95
C PRO A 226 3.53 -14.92 -18.22
N PRO A 227 3.75 -13.59 -18.26
CA PRO A 227 2.70 -12.67 -18.64
C PRO A 227 2.00 -13.11 -19.92
N GLY A 228 0.68 -13.24 -19.88
CA GLY A 228 -0.13 -13.56 -21.06
C GLY A 228 -0.88 -12.34 -21.61
N ILE A 229 -1.85 -12.63 -22.48
CA ILE A 229 -2.71 -11.63 -23.11
C ILE A 229 -3.78 -11.18 -22.11
N CYS A 230 -3.88 -9.88 -21.87
CA CYS A 230 -4.89 -9.27 -21.02
C CYS A 230 -5.95 -8.56 -21.87
N VAL A 231 -7.22 -8.66 -21.44
CA VAL A 231 -8.34 -7.95 -22.06
C VAL A 231 -8.87 -6.93 -21.06
N TYR A 232 -9.06 -5.69 -21.51
CA TYR A 232 -9.54 -4.59 -20.69
C TYR A 232 -10.75 -3.94 -21.33
N GLN A 233 -11.75 -3.62 -20.50
CA GLN A 233 -12.77 -2.66 -20.83
C GLN A 233 -12.35 -1.29 -20.31
N VAL A 234 -12.37 -0.28 -21.18
CA VAL A 234 -11.97 1.10 -20.90
C VAL A 234 -13.14 2.00 -21.24
N GLN A 235 -13.77 2.57 -20.22
CA GLN A 235 -14.77 3.62 -20.40
C GLN A 235 -14.09 4.98 -20.31
N LEU A 236 -14.21 5.74 -21.38
CA LEU A 236 -13.65 7.08 -21.52
C LEU A 236 -14.69 8.16 -21.18
N PRO A 237 -14.26 9.35 -20.75
CA PRO A 237 -15.13 10.53 -20.79
C PRO A 237 -15.67 10.78 -22.20
N ALA A 238 -16.88 11.32 -22.30
CA ALA A 238 -17.52 11.57 -23.59
C ALA A 238 -16.62 12.44 -24.50
N LYS A 239 -16.51 12.04 -25.78
CA LYS A 239 -15.67 12.70 -26.81
C LYS A 239 -14.18 12.80 -26.48
N ALA A 240 -13.67 12.02 -25.53
CA ALA A 240 -12.24 12.02 -25.22
C ALA A 240 -11.39 11.46 -26.37
N LEU A 241 -11.93 10.53 -27.17
CA LEU A 241 -11.22 9.88 -28.27
C LEU A 241 -12.15 9.66 -29.46
N GLU A 242 -11.66 9.92 -30.66
CA GLU A 242 -12.37 9.66 -31.91
C GLU A 242 -12.12 8.23 -32.42
N LYS A 243 -13.10 7.65 -33.11
CA LYS A 243 -12.98 6.29 -33.66
C LYS A 243 -11.87 6.19 -34.73
N SER A 244 -11.77 7.21 -35.58
CA SER A 244 -10.74 7.34 -36.62
C SER A 244 -9.33 7.24 -36.07
N ALA A 245 -9.04 7.86 -34.92
CA ALA A 245 -7.71 7.80 -34.30
C ALA A 245 -7.32 6.37 -33.89
N VAL A 246 -8.30 5.54 -33.49
CA VAL A 246 -8.07 4.13 -33.19
C VAL A 246 -7.78 3.35 -34.47
N ASP A 247 -8.56 3.58 -35.53
CA ASP A 247 -8.38 2.92 -36.82
C ASP A 247 -7.02 3.28 -37.45
N GLU A 248 -6.64 4.56 -37.41
CA GLU A 248 -5.33 5.06 -37.86
C GLU A 248 -4.17 4.45 -37.07
N PHE A 249 -4.33 4.25 -35.75
CA PHE A 249 -3.33 3.56 -34.95
C PHE A 249 -3.23 2.08 -35.30
N LEU A 250 -4.35 1.37 -35.46
CA LEU A 250 -4.36 -0.06 -35.78
C LEU A 250 -3.85 -0.35 -37.20
N ALA A 251 -3.99 0.60 -38.12
CA ALA A 251 -3.48 0.50 -39.50
C ALA A 251 -1.94 0.65 -39.61
N GLN A 252 -1.26 1.07 -38.54
CA GLN A 252 0.20 1.20 -38.54
C GLN A 252 0.88 -0.15 -38.30
N ASP A 253 2.03 -0.37 -38.96
CA ASP A 253 2.86 -1.55 -38.74
C ASP A 253 3.64 -1.47 -37.43
N THR A 254 4.11 -0.27 -37.07
CA THR A 254 4.96 -0.03 -35.89
C THR A 254 4.60 1.30 -35.22
N PHE A 255 4.61 1.35 -33.90
CA PHE A 255 4.43 2.60 -33.14
C PHE A 255 5.40 2.65 -31.97
N MET A 256 6.55 3.29 -32.17
CA MET A 256 7.63 3.32 -31.18
C MET A 256 7.46 4.44 -30.18
N VAL A 257 7.50 4.10 -28.89
CA VAL A 257 7.44 5.05 -27.79
C VAL A 257 8.61 4.87 -26.84
N GLU A 258 9.03 5.97 -26.23
CA GLU A 258 10.12 6.00 -25.26
C GLU A 258 9.59 6.40 -23.89
N ASP A 259 9.98 5.64 -22.86
CA ASP A 259 9.69 5.98 -21.47
C ASP A 259 10.88 5.70 -20.55
N LEU A 260 10.95 6.41 -19.43
CA LEU A 260 12.01 6.24 -18.45
C LEU A 260 11.66 5.11 -17.47
N THR A 261 12.58 4.18 -17.30
CA THR A 261 12.51 3.21 -16.21
C THR A 261 12.63 3.90 -14.85
N LYS A 262 12.24 3.21 -13.77
CA LYS A 262 12.47 3.68 -12.39
C LYS A 262 13.94 4.02 -12.08
N LYS A 263 14.88 3.48 -12.86
CA LYS A 263 16.33 3.72 -12.74
C LYS A 263 16.85 4.77 -13.75
N GLY A 264 15.96 5.52 -14.41
CA GLY A 264 16.31 6.59 -15.35
C GLY A 264 16.81 6.14 -16.73
N LYS A 265 16.84 4.83 -17.01
CA LYS A 265 17.19 4.33 -18.35
C LYS A 265 16.03 4.52 -19.33
N ILE A 266 16.33 4.97 -20.55
CA ILE A 266 15.37 5.04 -21.66
C ILE A 266 14.99 3.61 -22.07
N ARG A 267 13.70 3.40 -22.24
CA ARG A 267 13.11 2.15 -22.67
C ARG A 267 12.27 2.40 -23.90
N LYS A 268 12.52 1.62 -24.95
CA LYS A 268 11.77 1.65 -26.20
C LYS A 268 10.71 0.55 -26.16
N THR A 269 9.48 0.89 -26.56
CA THR A 269 8.37 -0.06 -26.62
C THR A 269 7.66 0.14 -27.96
N ASP A 270 7.42 -0.95 -28.70
CA ASP A 270 6.56 -0.90 -29.88
C ASP A 270 5.12 -1.19 -29.45
N LEU A 271 4.30 -0.15 -29.37
CA LEU A 271 2.90 -0.28 -28.94
C LEU A 271 2.04 -1.00 -29.97
N ARG A 272 2.42 -1.05 -31.25
CA ARG A 272 1.68 -1.86 -32.22
C ARG A 272 1.87 -3.35 -31.95
N GLN A 273 3.08 -3.79 -31.64
CA GLN A 273 3.30 -5.19 -31.27
C GLN A 273 2.61 -5.58 -29.95
N ALA A 274 2.49 -4.62 -29.03
CA ALA A 274 1.87 -4.83 -27.73
C ALA A 274 0.33 -4.79 -27.77
N VAL A 275 -0.28 -3.92 -28.58
CA VAL A 275 -1.74 -3.83 -28.68
C VAL A 275 -2.21 -4.86 -29.70
N ALA A 276 -2.88 -5.93 -29.28
CA ALA A 276 -3.41 -6.91 -30.22
C ALA A 276 -4.60 -6.36 -31.00
N ASP A 277 -5.53 -5.70 -30.30
CA ASP A 277 -6.79 -5.23 -30.86
C ASP A 277 -7.40 -4.13 -29.98
N ILE A 278 -8.19 -3.25 -30.58
CA ILE A 278 -9.05 -2.26 -29.90
C ILE A 278 -10.40 -2.21 -30.63
N ALA A 279 -11.47 -2.60 -29.94
CA ALA A 279 -12.82 -2.59 -30.48
C ALA A 279 -13.74 -1.64 -29.70
N TRP A 280 -14.59 -0.89 -30.40
CA TRP A 280 -15.58 -0.02 -29.78
C TRP A 280 -16.83 -0.79 -29.36
N GLN A 281 -17.24 -0.63 -28.11
CA GLN A 281 -18.52 -1.10 -27.57
C GLN A 281 -19.43 0.11 -27.32
N GLY A 282 -20.01 0.67 -28.38
CA GLY A 282 -20.82 1.90 -28.31
C GLY A 282 -20.03 3.16 -28.64
N SER A 283 -20.24 4.23 -27.86
CA SER A 283 -19.66 5.57 -28.11
C SER A 283 -18.48 5.95 -27.21
N ASP A 284 -18.37 5.35 -26.03
CA ASP A 284 -17.45 5.75 -24.96
C ASP A 284 -16.71 4.57 -24.32
N ILE A 285 -17.04 3.32 -24.70
CA ILE A 285 -16.41 2.12 -24.16
C ILE A 285 -15.57 1.45 -25.26
N LEU A 286 -14.35 1.09 -24.88
CA LEU A 286 -13.39 0.35 -25.68
C LEU A 286 -13.11 -1.00 -25.02
N GLU A 287 -13.05 -2.06 -25.80
CA GLU A 287 -12.37 -3.29 -25.41
C GLU A 287 -10.96 -3.29 -26.01
N MET A 288 -9.95 -3.40 -25.16
CA MET A 288 -8.54 -3.30 -25.52
C MET A 288 -7.84 -4.60 -25.14
N THR A 289 -7.26 -5.28 -26.13
CA THR A 289 -6.50 -6.52 -25.93
C THR A 289 -5.01 -6.21 -25.98
N LEU A 290 -4.29 -6.45 -24.88
CA LEU A 290 -2.87 -6.15 -24.74
C LEU A 290 -2.06 -7.43 -24.55
N ARG A 291 -1.02 -7.58 -25.36
CA ARG A 291 0.02 -8.60 -25.24
C ARG A 291 1.17 -8.07 -24.39
N PRO A 292 1.92 -8.96 -23.73
CA PRO A 292 3.17 -8.57 -23.11
C PRO A 292 4.18 -8.11 -24.16
N PHE A 293 5.00 -7.14 -23.79
CA PHE A 293 6.15 -6.69 -24.59
C PHE A 293 7.40 -6.74 -23.73
N ASP A 294 8.47 -7.38 -24.22
CA ASP A 294 9.68 -7.69 -23.46
C ASP A 294 9.41 -8.32 -22.07
N GLY A 295 8.44 -9.24 -22.00
CA GLY A 295 8.07 -9.91 -20.75
C GLY A 295 7.38 -9.00 -19.72
N ARG A 296 6.81 -7.85 -20.14
CA ARG A 296 6.13 -6.89 -19.27
C ARG A 296 4.67 -6.71 -19.71
N TYR A 297 3.77 -6.62 -18.73
CA TYR A 297 2.41 -6.16 -18.98
C TYR A 297 2.39 -4.68 -19.38
N LEU A 298 1.70 -4.37 -20.46
CA LEU A 298 1.28 -3.00 -20.74
C LEU A 298 -0.05 -2.70 -20.06
N ARG A 299 -0.28 -1.41 -19.81
CA ARG A 299 -1.48 -0.89 -19.17
C ARG A 299 -2.27 -0.06 -20.19
N PRO A 300 -3.60 -0.09 -20.15
CA PRO A 300 -4.41 0.76 -21.04
C PRO A 300 -4.06 2.24 -20.91
N THR A 301 -3.76 2.73 -19.70
CA THR A 301 -3.36 4.14 -19.49
C THR A 301 -2.10 4.54 -20.27
N ALA A 302 -1.16 3.62 -20.49
CA ALA A 302 0.02 3.90 -21.30
C ALA A 302 -0.35 4.07 -22.78
N VAL A 303 -1.22 3.18 -23.29
CA VAL A 303 -1.74 3.26 -24.67
C VAL A 303 -2.54 4.54 -24.86
N LEU A 304 -3.46 4.86 -23.94
CA LEU A 304 -4.25 6.09 -23.96
C LEU A 304 -3.37 7.35 -24.01
N LYS A 305 -2.33 7.41 -23.19
CA LYS A 305 -1.42 8.55 -23.13
C LYS A 305 -0.50 8.65 -24.35
N GLN A 306 0.11 7.54 -24.74
CA GLN A 306 1.21 7.54 -25.70
C GLN A 306 0.75 7.38 -27.15
N CYS A 307 -0.30 6.59 -27.41
CA CYS A 307 -0.87 6.46 -28.76
C CYS A 307 -1.84 7.60 -29.06
N PHE A 308 -2.71 7.95 -28.11
CA PHE A 308 -3.83 8.85 -28.36
C PHE A 308 -3.68 10.24 -27.73
N GLY A 309 -2.54 10.52 -27.08
CA GLY A 309 -2.24 11.85 -26.55
C GLY A 309 -3.18 12.32 -25.43
N LEU A 310 -3.92 11.40 -24.78
CA LEU A 310 -4.87 11.75 -23.73
C LEU A 310 -4.15 12.35 -22.52
N SER A 311 -4.66 13.47 -22.02
CA SER A 311 -4.09 14.18 -20.88
C SER A 311 -4.35 13.44 -19.56
N ASP A 312 -3.50 13.67 -18.56
CA ASP A 312 -3.62 13.03 -17.24
C ASP A 312 -4.99 13.27 -16.56
N PRO A 313 -5.63 14.46 -16.65
CA PRO A 313 -6.99 14.66 -16.14
C PRO A 313 -8.03 13.78 -16.85
N VAL A 314 -7.94 13.62 -18.17
CA VAL A 314 -8.86 12.78 -18.94
C VAL A 314 -8.67 11.31 -18.57
N ILE A 315 -7.41 10.85 -18.48
CA ILE A 315 -7.07 9.49 -18.04
C ILE A 315 -7.58 9.24 -16.62
N GLY A 316 -7.44 10.21 -15.70
CA GLY A 316 -7.98 10.12 -14.34
C GLY A 316 -9.50 9.99 -14.29
N GLY A 317 -10.22 10.48 -15.30
CA GLY A 317 -11.67 10.32 -15.47
C GLY A 317 -12.09 8.97 -16.07
N THR A 318 -11.16 8.16 -16.58
CA THR A 318 -11.47 6.86 -17.19
C THR A 318 -11.82 5.80 -16.15
N ARG A 319 -12.66 4.85 -16.54
CA ARG A 319 -12.90 3.62 -15.77
C ARG A 319 -12.27 2.47 -16.53
N ILE A 320 -11.36 1.76 -15.88
CA ILE A 320 -10.64 0.64 -16.48
C ILE A 320 -10.95 -0.61 -15.67
N LYS A 321 -11.54 -1.59 -16.34
CA LYS A 321 -11.82 -2.92 -15.81
C LYS A 321 -11.06 -3.95 -16.61
N LYS A 322 -10.19 -4.70 -15.97
CA LYS A 322 -9.52 -5.86 -16.58
C LYS A 322 -10.49 -7.04 -16.56
N LEU A 323 -10.86 -7.53 -17.74
CA LEU A 323 -11.82 -8.63 -17.91
C LEU A 323 -11.14 -10.00 -17.79
N ARG A 324 -9.88 -10.09 -18.22
CA ARG A 324 -9.11 -11.33 -18.18
C ARG A 324 -7.66 -11.06 -17.82
N GLN A 325 -7.10 -11.91 -16.96
CA GLN A 325 -5.67 -11.98 -16.75
C GLN A 325 -5.05 -13.00 -17.69
N GLY A 326 -4.02 -12.55 -18.41
CA GLY A 326 -3.16 -13.43 -19.19
C GLY A 326 -2.27 -14.31 -18.33
#